data_AF-A0A7Z1R3B3-F1
#
_entry.id   AF-A0A7Z1R3B3-F1
#
_cell.length_a   1.000
_cell.length_b   1.000
_cell.length_c   1.000
_cell.angle_alpha   90.00
_cell.angle_beta   90.00
_cell.angle_gamma   90.00
#
_symmetry.space_group_name_H-M   'P 1'
#
loop_
_entity.id
_entity.type
_entity.pdbx_description
1 polymer ?
#
loop_
_entity_poly.entity_id
_entity_poly.type
_entity_poly.pdbx_seq_one_letter_code
_entity_poly.pdbx_strand_id
1 'polypeptide(L)'
;MRCDEIRVLLDDYADSALAADRAARVGDHLAGCPRCTAELEGLRRLLGVAADLPREIAPSRDLWPPVAVRIAGAPKVVHGRFSGSWRHRLAAAAAVLVAVGSLLIAYSLGRQHSGVRSAFAPTVSPLAVPARLGDPTFAVAEAELIDARNQLLEALDARRSSMSPHTQRVVDDSLRLIDEAIARISVALVDDPLNPRLANQLAGAYRTEIELLQRATALPAEI
;
A
#
# COMPACT_ATOMS: atom_id res chain seq x y z
N MET A 1 -7.15 -6.34 -25.97
CA MET A 1 -6.65 -6.71 -24.62
C MET A 1 -5.63 -7.83 -24.78
N ARG A 2 -4.63 -7.88 -23.90
CA ARG A 2 -3.61 -8.95 -23.90
C ARG A 2 -4.11 -10.17 -23.11
N CYS A 3 -3.58 -11.35 -23.43
CA CYS A 3 -3.98 -12.59 -22.74
C CYS A 3 -3.79 -12.49 -21.22
N ASP A 4 -2.69 -11.89 -20.74
CA ASP A 4 -2.43 -11.75 -19.30
C ASP A 4 -3.45 -10.87 -18.57
N GLU A 5 -3.99 -9.85 -19.26
CA GLU A 5 -5.04 -8.98 -18.71
C GLU A 5 -6.38 -9.70 -18.64
N ILE A 6 -6.68 -10.53 -19.66
CA ILE A 6 -7.93 -11.30 -19.73
C ILE A 6 -7.93 -12.41 -18.69
N ARG A 7 -6.81 -13.11 -18.48
CA ARG A 7 -6.71 -14.24 -17.53
C ARG A 7 -7.11 -13.85 -16.11
N VAL A 8 -6.79 -12.63 -15.68
CA VAL A 8 -7.19 -12.10 -14.36
C VAL A 8 -8.69 -11.82 -14.28
N LEU A 9 -9.35 -11.59 -15.42
CA LEU A 9 -10.77 -11.24 -15.50
C LEU A 9 -11.68 -12.45 -15.81
N LEU A 10 -11.12 -13.63 -16.08
CA LEU A 10 -11.91 -14.81 -16.48
C LEU A 10 -12.82 -15.32 -15.36
N ASP A 11 -12.41 -15.19 -14.09
CA ASP A 11 -13.20 -15.58 -12.92
C ASP A 11 -14.47 -14.74 -12.80
N ASP A 12 -14.29 -13.42 -12.70
CA ASP A 12 -15.40 -12.45 -12.70
C ASP A 12 -16.28 -12.56 -13.96
N TYR A 13 -15.69 -12.89 -15.12
CA TYR A 13 -16.46 -13.10 -16.36
C TYR A 13 -17.30 -14.39 -16.31
N ALA A 14 -16.78 -15.47 -15.72
CA ALA A 14 -17.51 -16.71 -15.55
C ALA A 14 -18.69 -16.53 -14.57
N ASP A 15 -18.48 -15.74 -13.51
CA ASP A 15 -19.48 -15.44 -12.50
C ASP A 15 -20.46 -14.31 -12.91
N SER A 16 -20.31 -13.76 -14.12
CA SER A 16 -21.11 -12.62 -14.60
C SER A 16 -21.03 -11.39 -13.69
N ALA A 17 -19.89 -11.21 -13.01
CA ALA A 17 -19.63 -10.12 -12.06
C ALA A 17 -18.97 -8.89 -12.72
N LEU A 18 -18.60 -8.96 -14.00
CA LEU A 18 -18.02 -7.85 -14.73
C LEU A 18 -19.06 -6.82 -15.19
N ALA A 19 -18.69 -5.54 -15.13
CA ALA A 19 -19.43 -4.47 -15.81
C ALA A 19 -19.55 -4.75 -17.31
N ALA A 20 -20.69 -4.37 -17.90
CA ALA A 20 -21.05 -4.74 -19.28
C ALA A 20 -19.99 -4.34 -20.33
N ASP A 21 -19.37 -3.16 -20.16
CA ASP A 21 -18.32 -2.68 -21.05
C ASP A 21 -17.06 -3.57 -20.98
N ARG A 22 -16.72 -4.07 -19.80
CA ARG A 22 -15.57 -4.94 -19.58
C ARG A 22 -15.87 -6.37 -20.04
N ALA A 23 -17.08 -6.85 -19.80
CA ALA A 23 -17.53 -8.15 -20.30
C ALA A 23 -17.51 -8.21 -21.84
N ALA A 24 -17.95 -7.14 -22.53
CA ALA A 24 -17.88 -7.05 -23.98
C ALA A 24 -16.43 -7.17 -24.50
N ARG A 25 -15.49 -6.41 -23.92
CA ARG A 25 -14.07 -6.47 -24.30
C ARG A 25 -13.42 -7.84 -24.05
N VAL A 26 -13.85 -8.55 -23.00
CA VAL A 26 -13.42 -9.92 -22.74
C VAL A 26 -14.00 -10.87 -23.79
N GLY A 27 -15.28 -10.74 -24.11
CA GLY A 27 -15.96 -11.50 -25.16
C GLY A 27 -15.28 -11.36 -26.53
N ASP A 28 -14.94 -10.13 -26.93
CA ASP A 28 -14.23 -9.85 -28.18
C ASP A 28 -12.88 -10.59 -28.26
N HIS A 29 -12.14 -10.65 -27.15
CA HIS A 29 -10.87 -11.39 -27.10
C HIS A 29 -11.08 -12.90 -27.16
N LEU A 30 -12.07 -13.42 -26.43
CA LEU A 30 -12.39 -14.85 -26.43
C LEU A 30 -12.78 -15.35 -27.82
N ALA A 31 -13.47 -14.53 -28.62
CA ALA A 31 -13.80 -14.85 -30.01
C ALA A 31 -12.55 -15.08 -30.89
N GLY A 32 -11.41 -14.46 -30.55
CA GLY A 32 -10.16 -14.55 -31.32
C GLY A 32 -9.04 -15.37 -30.69
N CYS A 33 -9.18 -15.82 -29.43
CA CYS A 33 -8.11 -16.50 -28.71
C CYS A 33 -8.53 -17.89 -28.21
N PRO A 34 -8.06 -18.99 -28.84
CA PRO A 34 -8.42 -20.35 -28.43
C PRO A 34 -7.86 -20.71 -27.05
N ARG A 35 -6.70 -20.15 -26.67
CA ARG A 35 -6.09 -20.39 -25.36
C ARG A 35 -6.98 -19.86 -24.22
N CYS A 36 -7.40 -18.60 -24.28
CA CYS A 36 -8.24 -18.01 -23.25
C CYS A 36 -9.64 -18.65 -23.21
N THR A 37 -10.16 -19.10 -24.36
CA THR A 37 -11.42 -19.85 -24.42
C THR A 37 -11.31 -21.20 -23.71
N ALA A 38 -10.22 -21.96 -23.96
CA ALA A 38 -9.98 -23.21 -23.27
C ALA A 38 -9.81 -23.03 -21.74
N GLU A 39 -9.15 -21.95 -21.31
CA GLU A 39 -9.04 -21.61 -19.88
C GLU A 39 -10.42 -21.33 -19.26
N LEU A 40 -11.27 -20.55 -19.93
CA LEU A 40 -12.63 -20.26 -19.47
C LEU A 40 -13.54 -21.51 -19.43
N GLU A 41 -13.42 -22.41 -20.42
CA GLU A 41 -14.13 -23.69 -20.41
C GLU A 41 -13.66 -24.61 -19.27
N GLY A 42 -12.36 -24.60 -18.96
CA GLY A 42 -11.81 -25.26 -17.79
C GLY A 42 -12.43 -24.75 -16.49
N LEU A 43 -12.47 -23.43 -16.33
CA LEU A 43 -13.08 -22.78 -15.17
C LEU A 43 -14.58 -23.12 -15.03
N ARG A 44 -15.36 -23.00 -16.12
CA ARG A 44 -16.79 -23.33 -16.11
C ARG A 44 -17.07 -24.79 -15.77
N ARG A 45 -16.22 -25.72 -16.21
CA ARG A 45 -16.32 -27.13 -15.83
C ARG A 45 -16.09 -27.32 -14.33
N LEU A 46 -15.08 -26.67 -13.76
CA LEU A 46 -14.82 -26.72 -12.31
C LEU A 46 -15.99 -26.15 -11.51
N LEU A 47 -16.52 -25.01 -11.93
CA LEU A 47 -17.71 -24.40 -11.29
C LEU A 47 -18.94 -25.30 -11.40
N GLY A 48 -19.13 -25.99 -12.52
CA GLY A 48 -20.20 -26.99 -12.68
C GLY A 48 -20.08 -28.14 -11.67
N VAL A 49 -18.88 -28.71 -11.51
CA VAL A 49 -18.62 -29.76 -10.51
C VAL A 49 -18.83 -29.23 -9.09
N ALA A 50 -18.41 -27.98 -8.82
CA ALA A 50 -18.61 -27.35 -7.52
C ALA A 50 -20.10 -27.07 -7.23
N ALA A 51 -20.90 -26.76 -8.24
CA ALA A 51 -22.34 -26.53 -8.10
C ALA A 51 -23.12 -27.81 -7.72
N ASP A 52 -22.58 -28.98 -8.05
CA ASP A 52 -23.15 -30.29 -7.69
C ASP A 52 -22.82 -30.70 -6.24
N LEU A 53 -21.97 -29.95 -5.53
CA LEU A 53 -21.66 -30.23 -4.13
C LEU A 53 -22.91 -30.02 -3.23
N PRO A 54 -23.01 -30.75 -2.10
CA PRO A 54 -24.04 -30.48 -1.11
C PRO A 54 -24.02 -29.00 -0.69
N ARG A 55 -25.20 -28.35 -0.73
CA ARG A 55 -25.34 -26.93 -0.35
C ARG A 55 -25.01 -26.67 1.12
N GLU A 56 -25.17 -27.69 1.95
CA GLU A 56 -24.90 -27.61 3.38
C GLU A 56 -24.16 -28.86 3.83
N ILE A 57 -23.11 -28.63 4.62
CA ILE A 57 -22.38 -29.67 5.32
C ILE A 57 -22.49 -29.31 6.80
N ALA A 58 -23.28 -30.09 7.54
CA ALA A 58 -23.38 -29.89 8.98
C ALA A 58 -22.01 -30.15 9.63
N PRO A 59 -21.45 -29.19 10.38
CA PRO A 59 -20.22 -29.43 11.12
C PRO A 59 -20.44 -30.53 12.17
N SER A 60 -19.40 -31.29 12.48
CA SER A 60 -19.49 -32.42 13.45
C SER A 60 -19.85 -31.99 14.87
N ARG A 61 -19.74 -30.70 15.19
CA ARG A 61 -20.08 -30.09 16.47
C ARG A 61 -20.54 -28.65 16.26
N ASP A 62 -21.20 -28.09 17.26
CA ASP A 62 -21.54 -26.67 17.28
C ASP A 62 -20.27 -25.82 17.45
N LEU A 63 -19.93 -25.04 16.41
CA LEU A 63 -18.79 -24.13 16.38
C LEU A 63 -19.18 -22.68 16.72
N TRP A 64 -20.47 -22.38 16.88
CA TRP A 64 -20.94 -21.02 17.09
C TRP A 64 -20.50 -20.41 18.44
N PRO A 65 -20.55 -21.13 19.58
CA PRO A 65 -20.17 -20.55 20.88
C PRO A 65 -18.77 -19.92 20.92
N PRO A 66 -17.68 -20.60 20.49
CA PRO A 66 -16.35 -20.00 20.51
C PRO A 66 -16.21 -18.83 19.51
N VAL A 67 -16.93 -18.85 18.39
CA VAL A 67 -16.93 -17.77 17.39
C VAL A 67 -17.63 -16.53 17.95
N ALA A 68 -18.80 -16.70 18.56
CA ALA A 68 -19.58 -15.62 19.15
C ALA A 68 -18.79 -14.86 20.23
N VAL A 69 -18.04 -15.60 21.08
CA VAL A 69 -17.16 -15.00 22.09
C VAL A 69 -16.08 -14.12 21.44
N ARG A 70 -15.45 -14.59 20.36
CA ARG A 70 -14.39 -13.83 19.68
C ARG A 70 -14.92 -12.59 18.96
N ILE A 71 -16.10 -12.69 18.35
CA ILE A 71 -16.77 -11.55 17.70
C ILE A 71 -17.17 -10.51 18.75
N ALA A 72 -17.74 -10.94 19.88
CA ALA A 72 -18.15 -10.05 20.96
C ALA A 72 -16.95 -9.35 21.64
N GLY A 73 -15.80 -10.03 21.70
CA GLY A 73 -14.56 -9.47 22.26
C GLY A 73 -13.75 -8.60 21.29
N ALA A 74 -14.13 -8.50 20.01
CA ALA A 74 -13.44 -7.65 19.05
C ALA A 74 -13.66 -6.16 19.39
N PRO A 75 -12.61 -5.32 19.39
CA PRO A 75 -12.76 -3.90 19.69
C PRO A 75 -13.71 -3.26 18.68
N LYS A 76 -14.80 -2.66 19.19
CA LYS A 76 -15.71 -1.88 18.35
C LYS A 76 -14.92 -0.71 17.76
N VAL A 77 -14.77 -0.67 16.45
CA VAL A 77 -14.23 0.49 15.73
C VAL A 77 -15.17 1.68 15.94
N VAL A 78 -14.86 2.48 16.96
CA VAL A 78 -15.55 3.74 17.24
C VAL A 78 -15.17 4.70 16.11
N HIS A 79 -16.08 4.86 15.14
CA HIS A 79 -15.98 5.92 14.16
C HIS A 79 -16.27 7.24 14.89
N GLY A 80 -15.21 7.88 15.39
CA GLY A 80 -15.32 9.16 16.06
C GLY A 80 -15.97 10.19 15.15
N ARG A 81 -17.25 10.50 15.38
CA ARG A 81 -17.91 11.67 14.81
C ARG A 81 -17.32 12.89 15.50
N PHE A 82 -16.25 13.43 14.93
CA PHE A 82 -15.70 14.72 15.33
C PHE A 82 -16.78 15.78 15.07
N SER A 83 -17.40 16.31 16.13
CA SER A 83 -18.52 17.22 16.00
C SER A 83 -18.08 18.55 15.36
N GLY A 84 -18.92 19.09 14.47
CA GLY A 84 -18.60 20.27 13.66
C GLY A 84 -18.24 21.54 14.45
N SER A 85 -18.53 21.57 15.76
CA SER A 85 -18.20 22.71 16.64
C SER A 85 -16.70 22.89 16.87
N TRP A 86 -15.89 21.82 16.81
CA TRP A 86 -14.43 21.94 16.91
C TRP A 86 -13.86 22.68 15.69
N ARG A 87 -14.41 22.44 14.49
CA ARG A 87 -13.99 23.13 13.26
C ARG A 87 -14.19 24.64 13.34
N HIS A 88 -15.27 25.10 13.98
CA HIS A 88 -15.55 26.52 14.19
C HIS A 88 -14.64 27.17 15.26
N ARG A 89 -14.24 26.42 16.30
CA ARG A 89 -13.29 26.90 17.31
C ARG A 89 -11.85 27.03 16.78
N LEU A 90 -11.45 26.16 15.84
CA LEU A 90 -10.14 26.29 15.17
C LEU A 90 -10.10 27.46 14.18
N ALA A 91 -11.21 27.75 13.49
CA ALA A 91 -11.29 28.88 12.55
C ALA A 91 -11.16 30.25 13.25
N ALA A 92 -11.73 30.40 14.45
CA ALA A 92 -11.63 31.65 15.22
C ALA A 92 -10.20 31.91 15.74
N ALA A 93 -9.47 30.87 16.15
CA ALA A 93 -8.08 30.99 16.58
C ALA A 93 -7.14 31.36 15.42
N ALA A 94 -7.39 30.83 14.22
CA ALA A 94 -6.63 31.18 13.02
C ALA A 94 -6.80 32.66 12.63
N ALA A 95 -8.00 33.23 12.76
CA ALA A 95 -8.24 34.63 12.42
C ALA A 95 -7.49 35.61 13.35
N VAL A 96 -7.42 35.30 14.65
CA VAL A 96 -6.67 36.10 15.64
C VAL A 96 -5.17 36.01 15.37
N LEU A 97 -4.65 34.81 15.08
CA LEU A 97 -3.24 34.62 14.73
C LEU A 97 -2.86 35.33 13.42
N VAL A 98 -3.75 35.34 12.43
CA VAL A 98 -3.53 36.10 11.19
C VAL A 98 -3.52 37.61 11.47
N ALA A 99 -4.43 38.13 12.30
CA ALA A 99 -4.46 39.56 12.62
C ALA A 99 -3.22 40.02 13.42
N VAL A 100 -2.84 39.26 14.46
CA VAL A 100 -1.66 39.57 15.28
C VAL A 100 -0.36 39.34 14.48
N GLY A 101 -0.31 38.27 13.68
CA GLY A 101 0.78 38.00 12.76
C GLY A 101 0.94 39.09 11.71
N SER A 102 -0.15 39.59 11.12
CA SER A 102 -0.08 40.69 10.14
C SER A 102 0.46 41.98 10.74
N LEU A 103 0.09 42.29 11.99
CA LEU A 103 0.59 43.48 12.70
C LEU A 103 2.08 43.35 13.05
N LEU A 104 2.52 42.16 13.47
CA LEU A 104 3.93 41.86 13.76
C LEU A 104 4.80 41.80 12.49
N ILE A 105 4.24 41.32 11.38
CA ILE A 105 4.89 41.29 10.06
C ILE A 105 5.06 42.72 9.52
N ALA A 106 4.05 43.58 9.63
CA ALA A 106 4.18 45.00 9.25
C ALA A 106 5.23 45.74 10.11
N TYR A 107 5.24 45.50 11.42
CA TYR A 107 6.22 46.09 12.35
C TYR A 107 7.65 45.60 12.07
N SER A 108 7.80 44.32 11.72
CA SER A 108 9.10 43.72 11.44
C SER A 108 9.61 44.06 10.03
N LEU A 109 8.78 44.15 8.98
CA LEU A 109 9.24 44.62 7.66
C LEU A 109 9.73 46.08 7.69
N GLY A 110 9.20 46.91 8.60
CA GLY A 110 9.75 48.24 8.90
C GLY A 110 11.15 48.21 9.54
N ARG A 111 11.56 47.10 10.16
CA ARG A 111 12.89 46.90 10.76
C ARG A 111 13.83 46.02 9.93
N GLN A 112 13.32 45.31 8.91
CA GLN A 112 14.02 44.22 8.19
C GLN A 112 14.53 44.57 6.78
N HIS A 113 14.71 45.86 6.46
CA HIS A 113 15.76 46.24 5.50
C HIS A 113 17.18 45.90 6.00
N SER A 114 17.31 45.25 7.16
CA SER A 114 18.52 44.59 7.65
C SER A 114 18.17 43.15 8.08
N GLY A 115 18.69 42.16 7.37
CA GLY A 115 18.84 40.80 7.89
C GLY A 115 17.83 39.75 7.45
N VAL A 116 18.16 39.07 6.34
CA VAL A 116 18.12 37.61 6.09
C VAL A 116 16.92 36.78 6.61
N ARG A 117 16.29 36.14 5.62
CA ARG A 117 15.23 35.13 5.70
C ARG A 117 15.69 33.86 6.44
N SER A 118 14.82 33.30 7.27
CA SER A 118 14.82 31.85 7.55
C SER A 118 13.38 31.35 7.73
N ALA A 119 13.10 30.21 7.10
CA ALA A 119 11.79 29.58 6.96
C ALA A 119 11.46 28.68 8.16
N PHE A 120 10.17 28.60 8.51
CA PHE A 120 9.64 27.66 9.51
C PHE A 120 8.97 26.49 8.77
N ALA A 121 9.32 25.24 9.12
CA ALA A 121 8.71 24.02 8.60
C ALA A 121 7.61 23.49 9.55
N PRO A 122 6.46 22.99 9.07
CA PRO A 122 5.47 22.33 9.91
C PRO A 122 5.74 20.82 10.03
N THR A 123 5.53 20.28 11.23
CA THR A 123 5.56 18.85 11.58
C THR A 123 4.44 18.08 10.85
N VAL A 124 4.78 17.00 10.15
CA VAL A 124 3.83 16.11 9.47
C VAL A 124 3.67 14.80 10.25
N SER A 125 2.44 14.28 10.34
CA SER A 125 2.11 12.99 10.96
C SER A 125 2.52 11.80 10.06
N PRO A 126 3.04 10.69 10.63
CA PRO A 126 3.74 9.64 9.88
C PRO A 126 2.86 8.61 9.13
N LEU A 127 1.59 8.91 8.82
CA LEU A 127 0.68 7.91 8.22
C LEU A 127 -0.16 8.39 7.02
N ALA A 128 0.18 9.54 6.43
CA ALA A 128 -0.36 9.91 5.12
C ALA A 128 0.71 9.66 4.07
N VAL A 129 0.48 8.73 3.15
CA VAL A 129 1.25 8.61 1.90
C VAL A 129 0.53 9.44 0.84
N PRO A 130 0.92 10.71 0.60
CA PRO A 130 0.44 11.45 -0.56
C PRO A 130 1.14 10.85 -1.79
N ALA A 131 0.40 10.10 -2.59
CA ALA A 131 0.84 9.63 -3.88
C ALA A 131 0.92 10.79 -4.88
N ARG A 132 1.96 11.64 -4.78
CA ARG A 132 2.34 12.62 -5.80
C ARG A 132 3.86 12.79 -5.87
N LEU A 133 4.44 12.39 -7.00
CA LEU A 133 5.78 12.82 -7.39
C LEU A 133 5.76 14.34 -7.58
N GLY A 134 6.43 15.08 -6.70
CA GLY A 134 6.52 16.55 -6.72
C GLY A 134 5.92 17.29 -5.51
N ASP A 135 5.34 16.59 -4.54
CA ASP A 135 4.94 17.20 -3.28
C ASP A 135 6.14 17.23 -2.30
N PRO A 136 6.50 18.37 -1.68
CA PRO A 136 7.55 18.42 -0.67
C PRO A 136 7.30 17.47 0.51
N THR A 137 6.03 17.11 0.78
CA THR A 137 5.69 16.11 1.80
C THR A 137 6.04 14.68 1.37
N PHE A 138 5.96 14.37 0.07
CA PHE A 138 6.40 13.07 -0.47
C PHE A 138 7.92 12.94 -0.42
N ALA A 139 8.66 14.00 -0.78
CA ALA A 139 10.13 13.99 -0.71
C ALA A 139 10.66 13.80 0.72
N VAL A 140 9.98 14.37 1.73
CA VAL A 140 10.29 14.14 3.14
C VAL A 140 9.94 12.70 3.56
N ALA A 141 8.77 12.19 3.17
CA ALA A 141 8.36 10.81 3.45
C ALA A 141 9.27 9.76 2.76
N GLU A 142 9.75 10.05 1.56
CA GLU A 142 10.70 9.23 0.82
C GLU A 142 12.07 9.23 1.50
N ALA A 143 12.53 10.37 2.01
CA ALA A 143 13.76 10.46 2.79
C ALA A 143 13.67 9.64 4.10
N GLU A 144 12.55 9.70 4.82
CA GLU A 144 12.31 8.89 6.02
C GLU A 144 12.32 7.38 5.71
N LEU A 145 11.73 6.98 4.58
CA LEU A 145 11.73 5.58 4.13
C LEU A 145 13.15 5.09 3.80
N ILE A 146 13.93 5.91 3.10
CA ILE A 146 15.32 5.60 2.76
C ILE A 146 16.18 5.45 4.03
N ASP A 147 16.00 6.36 5.00
CA ASP A 147 16.72 6.28 6.28
C ASP A 147 16.36 5.00 7.04
N ALA A 148 15.06 4.70 7.18
CA ALA A 148 14.59 3.48 7.84
C ALA A 148 15.11 2.20 7.15
N ARG A 149 15.14 2.18 5.82
CA ARG A 149 15.71 1.08 5.03
C ARG A 149 17.20 0.88 5.34
N ASN A 150 17.98 1.95 5.34
CA ASN A 150 19.42 1.89 5.58
C ASN A 150 19.75 1.39 6.99
N GLN A 151 19.01 1.86 8.00
CA GLN A 151 19.15 1.37 9.38
C GLN A 151 18.88 -0.14 9.50
N LEU A 152 17.86 -0.64 8.79
CA LEU A 152 17.54 -2.07 8.78
C LEU A 152 18.59 -2.91 8.05
N LEU A 153 19.17 -2.40 6.96
CA LEU A 153 20.27 -3.06 6.24
C LEU A 153 21.53 -3.14 7.11
N GLU A 154 21.86 -2.08 7.84
CA GLU A 154 22.99 -2.08 8.78
C GLU A 154 22.76 -3.10 9.91
N ALA A 155 21.55 -3.14 10.47
CA ALA A 155 21.18 -4.12 11.49
C ALA A 155 21.25 -5.56 10.95
N LEU A 156 20.86 -5.79 9.70
CA LEU A 156 20.97 -7.10 9.05
C LEU A 156 22.44 -7.51 8.85
N ASP A 157 23.29 -6.59 8.40
CA ASP A 157 24.70 -6.86 8.15
C ASP A 157 25.46 -7.16 9.44
N ALA A 158 25.20 -6.40 10.51
CA ALA A 158 25.75 -6.65 11.84
C ALA A 158 25.40 -8.06 12.37
N ARG A 159 24.26 -8.61 11.95
CA ARG A 159 23.78 -9.93 12.38
C ARG A 159 24.14 -11.06 11.42
N ARG A 160 24.65 -10.73 10.23
CA ARG A 160 24.86 -11.68 9.14
C ARG A 160 25.71 -12.87 9.54
N SER A 161 26.78 -12.64 10.30
CA SER A 161 27.69 -13.67 10.81
C SER A 161 27.05 -14.67 11.78
N SER A 162 25.92 -14.31 12.41
CA SER A 162 25.16 -15.18 13.32
C SER A 162 24.07 -16.00 12.65
N MET A 163 23.81 -15.78 11.35
CA MET A 163 22.84 -16.55 10.56
C MET A 163 23.54 -17.72 9.86
N SER A 164 22.82 -18.82 9.62
CA SER A 164 23.37 -19.92 8.81
C SER A 164 23.61 -19.51 7.35
N PRO A 165 24.62 -20.09 6.67
CA PRO A 165 24.94 -19.74 5.27
C PRO A 165 23.78 -19.99 4.28
N HIS A 166 22.89 -20.93 4.60
CA HIS A 166 21.68 -21.16 3.81
C HIS A 166 20.71 -19.98 3.94
N THR A 167 20.41 -19.54 5.16
CA THR A 167 19.50 -18.43 5.42
C THR A 167 20.02 -17.11 4.87
N GLN A 168 21.33 -16.85 5.01
CA GLN A 168 21.97 -15.68 4.41
C GLN A 168 21.72 -15.61 2.90
N ARG A 169 21.96 -16.72 2.18
CA ARG A 169 21.73 -16.78 0.72
C ARG A 169 20.27 -16.49 0.34
N VAL A 170 19.31 -17.06 1.06
CA VAL A 170 17.88 -16.85 0.77
C VAL A 170 17.49 -15.38 0.98
N VAL A 171 17.97 -14.76 2.06
CA VAL A 171 17.72 -13.33 2.32
C VAL A 171 18.35 -12.46 1.24
N ASP A 172 19.62 -12.72 0.88
CA ASP A 172 20.35 -11.97 -0.14
C ASP A 172 19.71 -12.08 -1.53
N ASP A 173 19.28 -13.28 -1.93
CA ASP A 173 18.60 -13.51 -3.20
C ASP A 173 17.22 -12.83 -3.23
N SER A 174 16.50 -12.85 -2.12
CA SER A 174 15.19 -12.19 -1.99
C SER A 174 15.31 -10.68 -2.06
N LEU A 175 16.29 -10.10 -1.36
CA LEU A 175 16.55 -8.65 -1.41
C LEU A 175 16.93 -8.21 -2.81
N ARG A 176 17.84 -8.94 -3.48
CA ARG A 176 18.25 -8.64 -4.86
C ARG A 176 17.07 -8.63 -5.83
N LEU A 177 16.16 -9.61 -5.70
CA LEU A 177 14.97 -9.70 -6.54
C LEU A 177 14.02 -8.50 -6.33
N ILE A 178 13.85 -8.07 -5.08
CA ILE A 178 13.00 -6.93 -4.73
C ILE A 178 13.61 -5.63 -5.25
N ASP A 179 14.92 -5.41 -5.05
CA ASP A 179 15.65 -4.24 -5.54
C ASP A 179 15.55 -4.11 -7.07
N GLU A 180 15.70 -5.22 -7.81
CA GLU A 180 15.53 -5.23 -9.26
C GLU A 180 14.09 -4.90 -9.68
N ALA A 181 13.09 -5.36 -8.92
CA ALA A 181 11.69 -5.02 -9.18
C ALA A 181 11.43 -3.52 -8.95
N ILE A 182 11.93 -2.95 -7.85
CA ILE A 182 11.84 -1.52 -7.55
C ILE A 182 12.46 -0.71 -8.68
N ALA A 183 13.70 -1.03 -9.08
CA ALA A 183 14.40 -0.31 -10.14
C ALA A 183 13.63 -0.33 -11.47
N ARG A 184 13.10 -1.48 -11.88
CA ARG A 184 12.30 -1.60 -13.11
C ARG A 184 11.00 -0.79 -13.06
N ILE A 185 10.30 -0.79 -11.92
CA ILE A 185 9.05 -0.05 -11.76
C ILE A 185 9.34 1.46 -11.74
N SER A 186 10.39 1.89 -11.05
CA SER A 186 10.81 3.30 -11.00
C SER A 186 11.19 3.83 -12.37
N VAL A 187 11.93 3.06 -13.19
CA VAL A 187 12.22 3.43 -14.58
C VAL A 187 10.95 3.54 -15.41
N ALA A 188 10.03 2.58 -15.31
CA ALA A 188 8.76 2.63 -16.05
C ALA A 188 7.86 3.81 -15.62
N LEU A 189 7.95 4.25 -14.36
CA LEU A 189 7.24 5.44 -13.85
C LEU A 189 7.83 6.75 -14.36
N VAL A 190 9.11 6.80 -14.74
CA VAL A 190 9.68 7.98 -15.41
C VAL A 190 9.00 8.19 -16.77
N ASP A 191 8.72 7.10 -17.49
CA ASP A 191 8.07 7.14 -18.80
C ASP A 191 6.56 7.45 -18.70
N ASP A 192 5.87 6.93 -17.68
CA ASP A 192 4.44 7.19 -17.42
C ASP A 192 4.16 7.55 -15.94
N PRO A 193 4.39 8.83 -15.54
CA PRO A 193 4.30 9.27 -14.14
C PRO A 193 2.89 9.25 -13.57
N LEU A 194 1.87 9.28 -14.44
CA LEU A 194 0.47 9.32 -14.02
C LEU A 194 -0.17 7.93 -13.96
N ASN A 195 0.62 6.85 -14.11
CA ASN A 195 0.13 5.49 -14.06
C ASN A 195 -0.15 5.03 -12.61
N PRO A 196 -1.41 4.98 -12.17
CA PRO A 196 -1.73 4.64 -10.77
C PRO A 196 -1.36 3.19 -10.43
N ARG A 197 -1.29 2.30 -11.44
CA ARG A 197 -0.94 0.90 -11.24
C ARG A 197 0.54 0.75 -10.91
N LEU A 198 1.42 1.41 -11.66
CA LEU A 198 2.87 1.35 -11.41
C LEU A 198 3.21 2.00 -10.06
N ALA A 199 2.58 3.12 -9.72
CA ALA A 199 2.75 3.76 -8.41
C ALA A 199 2.35 2.84 -7.25
N ASN A 200 1.21 2.13 -7.38
CA ASN A 200 0.76 1.16 -6.38
C ASN A 200 1.69 -0.07 -6.30
N GLN A 201 2.23 -0.53 -7.43
CA GLN A 201 3.20 -1.63 -7.47
C GLN A 201 4.51 -1.24 -6.79
N LEU A 202 5.01 -0.02 -7.01
CA LEU A 202 6.21 0.50 -6.37
C LEU A 202 6.03 0.57 -4.84
N ALA A 203 4.91 1.14 -4.37
CA ALA A 203 4.59 1.21 -2.95
C ALA A 203 4.38 -0.19 -2.32
N GLY A 204 3.94 -1.18 -3.09
CA GLY A 204 3.89 -2.57 -2.67
C GLY A 204 5.29 -3.16 -2.48
N ALA A 205 6.18 -2.97 -3.46
CA ALA A 205 7.55 -3.50 -3.43
C ALA A 205 8.35 -2.96 -2.23
N TYR A 206 8.27 -1.66 -1.95
CA TYR A 206 8.93 -1.07 -0.77
C TYR A 206 8.42 -1.64 0.56
N ARG A 207 7.11 -1.89 0.70
CA ARG A 207 6.57 -2.52 1.92
C ARG A 207 7.12 -3.93 2.11
N THR A 208 7.17 -4.72 1.04
CA THR A 208 7.73 -6.07 1.08
C THR A 208 9.21 -6.05 1.45
N GLU A 209 9.99 -5.10 0.95
CA GLU A 209 11.40 -4.93 1.30
C GLU A 209 11.58 -4.68 2.80
N ILE A 210 10.87 -3.70 3.34
CA ILE A 210 10.93 -3.34 4.76
C ILE A 210 10.49 -4.53 5.65
N GLU A 211 9.41 -5.21 5.31
CA GLU A 211 8.95 -6.38 6.05
C GLU A 211 9.95 -7.55 6.01
N LEU A 212 10.64 -7.75 4.89
CA LEU A 212 11.68 -8.77 4.77
C LEU A 212 12.87 -8.41 5.66
N LEU A 213 13.33 -7.16 5.63
CA LEU A 213 14.44 -6.67 6.45
C LEU A 213 14.11 -6.75 7.95
N GLN A 214 12.89 -6.36 8.36
CA GLN A 214 12.44 -6.49 9.75
C GLN A 214 12.39 -7.96 10.20
N ARG A 215 11.89 -8.87 9.34
CA ARG A 215 11.87 -10.30 9.66
C ARG A 215 13.27 -10.88 9.76
N ALA A 216 14.14 -10.57 8.80
CA ALA A 216 15.52 -11.06 8.78
C ALA A 216 16.31 -10.59 10.00
N THR A 217 16.11 -9.33 10.44
CA THR A 217 16.73 -8.81 11.66
C THR A 217 16.15 -9.42 12.95
N ALA A 218 14.90 -9.92 12.94
CA ALA A 218 14.23 -10.52 14.09
C ALA A 218 14.42 -12.05 14.25
N LEU A 219 14.90 -12.77 13.22
CA LEU A 219 15.09 -14.23 13.27
C LEU A 219 16.01 -14.64 14.44
N PRO A 220 15.71 -15.66 15.25
CA PRO A 220 16.62 -16.12 16.31
C PRO A 220 17.94 -16.64 15.72
N ALA A 221 19.05 -16.46 16.44
CA ALA A 221 20.34 -17.02 16.03
C ALA A 221 20.28 -18.55 16.12
N GLU A 222 20.71 -19.25 15.08
CA GLU A 222 20.92 -20.70 15.14
C GLU A 222 22.24 -20.94 15.90
N ILE A 223 22.14 -21.51 17.11
CA ILE A 223 23.27 -21.92 17.96
C ILE A 223 23.88 -23.20 17.40
#